data_AF-A0A9K3CVK8-F1
#
_entry.id   AF-A0A9K3CVK8-F1
#
_cell.length_a   1.000
_cell.length_b   1.000
_cell.length_c   1.000
_cell.angle_alpha   90.00
_cell.angle_beta   90.00
_cell.angle_gamma   90.00
#
_symmetry.space_group_name_H-M   'P 1'
#
loop_
_entity.id
_entity.type
_entity.pdbx_description
1 polymer ?
#
loop_
_entity_poly.entity_id
_entity_poly.type
_entity_poly.pdbx_seq_one_letter_code
_entity_poly.pdbx_strand_id
1 'polypeptide(L)'
;MGDKRIAFQTHGFAVVVCRHPVSGKFLAVSESRGRGWWLPAGHVDYGQTFVEAALRETQEEAGVDVTLKGVLAVEHSLTSPETARMRVIFYAEPTDIHQAPKSKPDRESEGAEWLSIPEIEAKRGLPLPHGLRGEELLRWGVYVAGGGVIGPLTVSRSGRYEGIFRLNDPGPVYVGTAAEAVERGLSSPSHMQQSGIDTANLDRHEGAKQWTPLHRAVADGAEERVRSLLLAGAKPDGRTHKGRTALHFAVSRNNDVIVRLLLLAGADPCAADSEGRTPADIADSVGDDKVLRLIQLSRE
;
A
#
# COMPACT_ATOMS: atom_id res chain seq x y z
N MET A 1 -29.24 -35.73 18.06
CA MET A 1 -28.19 -35.36 17.09
C MET A 1 -27.10 -34.65 17.88
N GLY A 2 -25.92 -35.28 18.03
CA GLY A 2 -24.81 -34.68 18.76
C GLY A 2 -24.33 -33.43 18.04
N ASP A 3 -24.14 -32.35 18.79
CA ASP A 3 -23.53 -31.09 18.38
C ASP A 3 -22.10 -31.37 17.87
N LYS A 4 -21.97 -31.71 16.58
CA LYS A 4 -20.68 -31.83 15.91
C LYS A 4 -20.14 -30.41 15.74
N ARG A 5 -19.49 -29.90 16.78
CA ARG A 5 -18.63 -28.73 16.66
C ARG A 5 -17.51 -29.10 15.68
N ILE A 6 -17.59 -28.58 14.47
CA ILE A 6 -16.53 -28.75 13.49
C ILE A 6 -15.42 -27.76 13.82
N ALA A 7 -14.19 -28.24 13.96
CA ALA A 7 -13.06 -27.41 14.32
C ALA A 7 -12.72 -26.47 13.16
N PHE A 8 -12.86 -25.16 13.37
CA PHE A 8 -12.48 -24.15 12.38
C PHE A 8 -10.96 -24.07 12.29
N GLN A 9 -10.38 -24.38 11.13
CA GLN A 9 -8.94 -24.40 10.92
C GLN A 9 -8.44 -23.05 10.39
N THR A 10 -7.36 -22.53 10.97
CA THR A 10 -6.72 -21.31 10.47
C THR A 10 -5.29 -21.63 10.03
N HIS A 11 -4.95 -21.27 8.80
CA HIS A 11 -3.61 -21.39 8.25
C HIS A 11 -2.90 -20.03 8.31
N GLY A 12 -1.80 -19.95 9.05
CA GLY A 12 -0.97 -18.76 9.13
C GLY A 12 0.03 -18.68 7.98
N PHE A 13 0.26 -17.48 7.47
CA PHE A 13 1.29 -17.17 6.49
C PHE A 13 2.04 -15.89 6.89
N ALA A 14 3.36 -15.92 6.87
CA ALA A 14 4.19 -14.75 7.11
C ALA A 14 4.76 -14.27 5.78
N VAL A 15 4.67 -12.96 5.50
CA VAL A 15 5.18 -12.33 4.28
C VAL A 15 6.12 -11.22 4.68
N VAL A 16 7.27 -11.09 4.01
CA VAL A 16 8.28 -10.07 4.36
C VAL A 16 8.53 -9.13 3.17
N VAL A 17 8.30 -7.85 3.40
CA VAL A 17 8.68 -6.76 2.50
C VAL A 17 9.99 -6.19 3.02
N CYS A 18 11.11 -6.68 2.48
CA CYS A 18 12.44 -6.24 2.87
C CYS A 18 12.95 -5.16 1.92
N ARG A 19 13.29 -3.98 2.44
CA ARG A 19 13.87 -2.87 1.67
C ARG A 19 15.30 -2.62 2.12
N HIS A 20 16.22 -2.61 1.18
CA HIS A 20 17.61 -2.25 1.42
C HIS A 20 17.72 -0.74 1.70
N PRO A 21 18.26 -0.31 2.87
CA PRO A 21 18.17 1.08 3.31
C PRO A 21 18.99 2.05 2.46
N VAL A 22 20.12 1.60 1.89
CA VAL A 22 20.99 2.44 1.03
C VAL A 22 20.52 2.50 -0.42
N SER A 23 20.33 1.35 -1.08
CA SER A 23 19.96 1.30 -2.50
C SER A 23 18.47 1.54 -2.75
N GLY A 24 17.62 1.47 -1.72
CA GLY A 24 16.17 1.57 -1.84
C GLY A 24 15.49 0.38 -2.55
N LYS A 25 16.27 -0.64 -2.96
CA LYS A 25 15.79 -1.85 -3.62
C LYS A 25 15.08 -2.79 -2.65
N PHE A 26 14.25 -3.68 -3.20
CA PHE A 26 13.44 -4.65 -2.46
C PHE A 26 13.93 -6.06 -2.72
N LEU A 27 13.87 -6.89 -1.68
CA LEU A 27 14.22 -8.30 -1.78
C LEU A 27 13.12 -9.05 -2.52
N ALA A 28 13.49 -9.73 -3.60
CA ALA A 28 12.60 -10.57 -4.38
C ALA A 28 13.17 -11.99 -4.47
N VAL A 29 12.31 -12.99 -4.33
CA VAL A 29 12.66 -14.42 -4.43
C VAL A 29 12.04 -15.02 -5.68
N SER A 30 12.75 -15.95 -6.33
CA SER A 30 12.24 -16.73 -7.45
C SER A 30 11.99 -18.17 -6.98
N GLU A 31 10.72 -18.60 -7.00
CA GLU A 31 10.31 -19.90 -6.44
C GLU A 31 10.66 -21.07 -7.37
N SER A 32 11.08 -22.20 -6.78
CA SER A 32 11.55 -23.42 -7.47
C SER A 32 10.54 -24.10 -8.40
N ARG A 33 9.26 -23.72 -8.31
CA ARG A 33 8.17 -24.26 -9.14
C ARG A 33 7.86 -23.42 -10.37
N GLY A 34 8.75 -22.52 -10.75
CA GLY A 34 8.60 -21.64 -11.90
C GLY A 34 7.41 -20.69 -11.78
N ARG A 35 7.06 -20.30 -10.55
CA ARG A 35 5.88 -19.47 -10.28
C ARG A 35 6.14 -17.97 -10.42
N GLY A 36 7.37 -17.57 -10.75
CA GLY A 36 7.75 -16.19 -10.91
C GLY A 36 8.38 -15.58 -9.67
N TRP A 37 8.66 -14.28 -9.78
CA TRP A 37 9.24 -13.47 -8.72
C TRP A 37 8.19 -13.06 -7.69
N TRP A 38 8.56 -13.12 -6.42
CA TRP A 38 7.68 -12.86 -5.28
C TRP A 38 8.43 -12.27 -4.08
N LEU A 39 7.69 -11.98 -2.99
CA LEU A 39 8.22 -11.61 -1.69
C LEU A 39 8.62 -12.87 -0.90
N PRO A 40 9.67 -12.84 -0.06
CA PRO A 40 9.94 -13.94 0.86
C PRO A 40 8.72 -14.22 1.75
N ALA A 41 8.21 -15.46 1.73
CA ALA A 41 6.98 -15.78 2.45
C ALA A 41 6.69 -17.28 2.58
N GLY A 42 6.19 -17.69 3.75
CA GLY A 42 5.83 -19.09 3.98
C GLY A 42 4.85 -19.33 5.12
N HIS A 43 4.62 -20.62 5.41
CA HIS A 43 3.65 -21.07 6.39
C HIS A 43 4.15 -20.84 7.82
N VAL A 44 3.22 -20.51 8.72
CA VAL A 44 3.50 -20.51 10.16
C VAL A 44 3.22 -21.91 10.70
N ASP A 45 4.26 -22.58 11.20
CA ASP A 45 4.13 -23.93 11.72
C ASP A 45 3.47 -23.97 13.11
N TYR A 46 3.02 -25.16 13.51
CA TYR A 46 2.43 -25.34 14.82
C TYR A 46 3.42 -24.98 15.93
N GLY A 47 3.00 -24.08 16.82
CA GLY A 47 3.83 -23.57 17.92
C GLY A 47 4.81 -22.46 17.53
N GLN A 48 4.87 -22.09 16.25
CA GLN A 48 5.69 -20.99 15.74
C GLN A 48 4.91 -19.67 15.78
N THR A 49 5.60 -18.57 16.06
CA THR A 49 5.07 -17.22 15.90
C THR A 49 5.19 -16.74 14.45
N PHE A 50 4.37 -15.76 14.05
CA PHE A 50 4.51 -15.12 12.73
C PHE A 50 5.88 -14.45 12.53
N VAL A 51 6.52 -13.98 13.60
CA VAL A 51 7.85 -13.37 13.56
C VAL A 51 8.91 -14.42 13.25
N GLU A 52 8.88 -15.56 13.95
CA GLU A 52 9.81 -16.66 13.69
C GLU A 52 9.65 -17.22 12.27
N ALA A 53 8.41 -17.34 11.79
CA ALA A 53 8.13 -17.75 10.41
C ALA A 53 8.69 -16.73 9.40
N ALA A 54 8.44 -15.44 9.59
CA ALA A 54 8.96 -14.39 8.71
C ALA A 54 10.49 -14.44 8.57
N LEU A 55 11.21 -14.58 9.70
CA LEU A 55 12.66 -14.65 9.73
C LEU A 55 13.17 -15.93 9.06
N ARG A 56 12.59 -17.09 9.39
CA ARG A 56 12.96 -18.38 8.81
C ARG A 56 12.81 -18.38 7.29
N GLU A 57 11.61 -18.05 6.80
CA GLU A 57 11.29 -18.12 5.36
C GLU A 57 12.16 -17.14 4.56
N THR A 58 12.45 -15.96 5.10
CA THR A 58 13.37 -15.02 4.45
C THR A 58 14.79 -15.60 4.33
N GLN A 59 15.27 -16.27 5.38
CA GLN A 59 16.58 -16.90 5.36
C GLN A 59 16.63 -18.11 4.41
N GLU A 60 15.59 -18.94 4.42
CA GLU A 60 15.49 -20.14 3.58
C GLU A 60 15.33 -19.81 2.08
N GLU A 61 14.44 -18.88 1.74
CA GLU A 61 14.16 -18.53 0.35
C GLU A 61 15.18 -17.54 -0.23
N ALA A 62 15.67 -16.58 0.58
CA ALA A 62 16.53 -15.50 0.08
C ALA A 62 17.98 -15.57 0.55
N GLY A 63 18.29 -16.33 1.61
CA GLY A 63 19.63 -16.36 2.20
C GLY A 63 20.05 -15.02 2.82
N VAL A 64 19.08 -14.18 3.21
CA VAL A 64 19.31 -12.85 3.79
C VAL A 64 18.74 -12.79 5.20
N ASP A 65 19.59 -12.46 6.17
CA ASP A 65 19.14 -12.21 7.53
C ASP A 65 18.52 -10.81 7.61
N VAL A 66 17.33 -10.72 8.20
CA VAL A 66 16.59 -9.45 8.26
C VAL A 66 16.18 -9.09 9.69
N THR A 67 16.07 -7.80 9.94
CA THR A 67 15.46 -7.25 11.16
C THR A 67 14.06 -6.73 10.83
N LEU A 68 13.03 -7.33 11.42
CA LEU A 68 11.67 -6.81 11.30
C LEU A 68 11.58 -5.45 11.98
N LYS A 69 11.02 -4.47 11.29
CA LYS A 69 10.85 -3.09 11.79
C LYS A 69 9.40 -2.77 12.15
N GLY A 70 8.46 -3.54 11.59
CA GLY A 70 7.04 -3.32 11.84
C GLY A 70 6.13 -4.23 11.03
N VAL A 71 4.84 -3.97 11.16
CA VAL A 71 3.77 -4.67 10.42
C VAL A 71 3.17 -3.70 9.41
N LEU A 72 3.04 -4.14 8.16
CA LEU A 72 2.40 -3.40 7.08
C LEU A 72 0.90 -3.70 7.01
N ALA A 73 0.53 -4.97 7.17
CA ALA A 73 -0.87 -5.39 7.19
C ALA A 73 -1.07 -6.73 7.90
N VAL A 74 -2.30 -6.93 8.37
CA VAL A 74 -2.82 -8.23 8.80
C VAL A 74 -4.08 -8.51 7.99
N GLU A 75 -4.03 -9.57 7.19
CA GLU A 75 -5.08 -9.92 6.25
C GLU A 75 -5.68 -11.28 6.61
N HIS A 76 -6.97 -11.46 6.36
CA HIS A 76 -7.62 -12.75 6.51
C HIS A 76 -8.60 -13.02 5.37
N SER A 77 -8.68 -14.28 4.96
CA SER A 77 -9.62 -14.73 3.94
C SER A 77 -10.22 -16.06 4.34
N LEU A 78 -11.54 -16.21 4.16
CA LEU A 78 -12.18 -17.52 4.27
C LEU A 78 -11.86 -18.32 3.00
N THR A 79 -11.20 -19.47 3.17
CA THR A 79 -10.87 -20.37 2.06
C THR A 79 -11.91 -21.48 1.90
N SER A 80 -12.69 -21.74 2.95
CA SER A 80 -13.88 -22.60 2.95
C SER A 80 -14.78 -22.22 4.15
N PRO A 81 -15.98 -22.81 4.29
CA PRO A 81 -16.84 -22.59 5.47
C PRO A 81 -16.18 -22.92 6.81
N GLU A 82 -15.12 -23.73 6.80
CA GLU A 82 -14.44 -24.25 7.99
C GLU A 82 -12.96 -23.87 8.03
N THR A 83 -12.47 -23.11 7.05
CA THR A 83 -11.06 -22.75 6.95
C THR A 83 -10.87 -21.26 6.68
N ALA A 84 -9.96 -20.65 7.44
CA ALA A 84 -9.44 -19.33 7.14
C ALA A 84 -7.93 -19.41 6.83
N ARG A 85 -7.49 -18.46 6.01
CA ARG A 85 -6.09 -18.08 5.90
C ARG A 85 -5.91 -16.75 6.58
N MET A 86 -4.87 -16.64 7.40
CA MET A 86 -4.42 -15.39 8.00
C MET A 86 -3.01 -15.10 7.50
N ARG A 87 -2.76 -13.86 7.07
CA ARG A 87 -1.44 -13.41 6.64
C ARG A 87 -1.01 -12.21 7.48
N VAL A 88 0.25 -12.21 7.89
CA VAL A 88 0.89 -11.02 8.47
C VAL A 88 2.00 -10.58 7.51
N ILE A 89 1.91 -9.34 7.07
CA ILE A 89 2.87 -8.72 6.15
C ILE A 89 3.77 -7.81 6.98
N PHE A 90 5.05 -8.15 7.06
CA PHE A 90 6.05 -7.42 7.83
C PHE A 90 6.84 -6.49 6.93
N TYR A 91 7.27 -5.36 7.50
CA TYR A 91 8.34 -4.55 6.94
C TYR A 91 9.66 -4.93 7.61
N ALA A 92 10.71 -5.08 6.81
CA ALA A 92 12.03 -5.45 7.28
C ALA A 92 13.15 -4.70 6.54
N GLU A 93 14.33 -4.71 7.15
CA GLU A 93 15.59 -4.28 6.55
C GLU A 93 16.62 -5.41 6.73
N PRO A 94 17.59 -5.57 5.82
CA PRO A 94 18.66 -6.53 6.01
C PRO A 94 19.46 -6.20 7.27
N THR A 95 19.85 -7.22 8.02
CA THR A 95 20.69 -7.06 9.22
C THR A 95 22.10 -6.64 8.82
N ASP A 96 22.62 -7.19 7.72
CA ASP A 96 23.86 -6.75 7.07
C ASP A 96 23.55 -6.16 5.68
N ILE A 97 23.81 -4.86 5.51
CA ILE A 97 23.59 -4.15 4.24
C ILE A 97 24.54 -4.60 3.11
N HIS A 98 25.57 -5.38 3.41
CA HIS A 98 26.49 -5.92 2.42
C HIS A 98 26.19 -7.38 2.06
N GLN A 99 25.23 -8.03 2.75
CA GLN A 99 24.83 -9.39 2.45
C GLN A 99 24.13 -9.46 1.10
N ALA A 100 24.75 -10.19 0.18
CA ALA A 100 24.15 -10.51 -1.10
C ALA A 100 23.08 -11.60 -0.91
N PRO A 101 21.93 -11.52 -1.63
CA PRO A 101 20.97 -12.60 -1.63
C PRO A 101 21.55 -13.87 -2.26
N LYS A 102 20.97 -15.01 -1.89
CA LYS A 102 21.30 -16.33 -2.42
C LYS A 102 21.18 -16.37 -3.94
N SER A 103 22.20 -16.94 -4.58
CA SER A 103 22.27 -17.12 -6.04
C SER A 103 22.26 -18.58 -6.49
N LYS A 104 22.37 -19.53 -5.57
CA LYS A 104 22.38 -20.97 -5.89
C LYS A 104 21.00 -21.57 -5.62
N PRO A 105 20.38 -22.24 -6.60
CA PRO A 105 19.11 -22.93 -6.39
C PRO A 105 19.19 -24.01 -5.30
N ASP A 106 18.12 -24.17 -4.54
CA ASP A 106 17.91 -25.32 -3.65
C ASP A 106 16.42 -25.72 -3.62
N ARG A 107 15.99 -26.44 -2.57
CA ARG A 107 14.60 -26.92 -2.45
C ARG A 107 13.59 -25.78 -2.26
N GLU A 108 14.01 -24.67 -1.66
CA GLU A 108 13.14 -23.57 -1.26
C GLU A 108 12.98 -22.56 -2.41
N SER A 109 14.05 -22.22 -3.10
CA SER A 109 14.03 -21.22 -4.19
C SER A 109 15.12 -21.42 -5.23
N GLU A 110 14.89 -20.89 -6.45
CA GLU A 110 15.90 -20.79 -7.51
C GLU A 110 16.96 -19.73 -7.17
N GLY A 111 16.58 -18.70 -6.43
CA GLY A 111 17.46 -17.61 -6.02
C GLY A 111 16.69 -16.38 -5.57
N ALA A 112 17.45 -15.35 -5.20
CA ALA A 112 16.90 -14.07 -4.78
C ALA A 112 17.75 -12.90 -5.32
N GLU A 113 17.11 -11.74 -5.45
CA GLU A 113 17.73 -10.52 -5.97
C GLU A 113 17.21 -9.28 -5.26
N TRP A 114 18.04 -8.25 -5.17
CA TRP A 114 17.62 -6.90 -4.82
C TRP A 114 17.14 -6.17 -6.08
N LEU A 115 15.85 -5.86 -6.15
CA LEU A 115 15.22 -5.20 -7.31
C LEU A 115 14.68 -3.81 -6.94
N SER A 116 14.96 -2.81 -7.76
CA SER A 116 14.33 -1.50 -7.71
C SER A 116 12.88 -1.56 -8.21
N ILE A 117 12.07 -0.54 -7.90
CA ILE A 117 10.68 -0.46 -8.40
C ILE A 117 10.61 -0.56 -9.92
N PRO A 118 11.44 0.16 -10.72
CA PRO A 118 11.44 0.01 -12.18
C PRO A 118 11.83 -1.40 -12.65
N GLU A 119 12.77 -2.07 -11.97
CA GLU A 119 13.14 -3.46 -12.29
C GLU A 119 12.01 -4.44 -11.98
N ILE A 120 11.26 -4.22 -10.89
CA ILE A 120 10.06 -5.02 -10.55
C ILE A 120 8.95 -4.77 -11.58
N GLU A 121 8.71 -3.51 -11.95
CA GLU A 121 7.70 -3.14 -12.95
C GLU A 121 8.04 -3.68 -14.34
N ALA A 122 9.32 -3.69 -14.73
CA ALA A 122 9.76 -4.31 -15.98
C ALA A 122 9.51 -5.83 -16.03
N LYS A 123 9.43 -6.50 -14.86
CA LYS A 123 9.03 -7.91 -14.78
C LYS A 123 7.51 -8.11 -14.84
N ARG A 124 6.71 -7.04 -14.71
CA ARG A 124 5.26 -7.10 -14.86
C ARG A 124 4.92 -7.35 -16.34
N GLY A 125 4.16 -8.42 -16.60
CA GLY A 125 3.75 -8.81 -17.96
C GLY A 125 4.69 -9.78 -18.67
N LEU A 126 5.85 -10.11 -18.09
CA LEU A 126 6.67 -11.22 -18.59
C LEU A 126 6.01 -12.57 -18.26
N PRO A 127 6.18 -13.59 -19.12
CA PRO A 127 5.71 -14.94 -18.81
C PRO A 127 6.46 -15.52 -17.61
N LEU A 128 5.79 -16.37 -16.85
CA LEU A 128 6.44 -17.15 -15.80
C LEU A 128 7.48 -18.11 -16.44
N PRO A 129 8.64 -18.32 -15.80
CA PRO A 129 9.02 -17.89 -14.45
C PRO A 129 9.72 -16.51 -14.38
N HIS A 130 9.85 -15.80 -15.50
CA HIS A 130 10.60 -14.55 -15.56
C HIS A 130 9.81 -13.35 -15.04
N GLY A 131 8.48 -13.42 -15.09
CA GLY A 131 7.58 -12.39 -14.57
C GLY A 131 7.25 -12.50 -13.09
N LEU A 132 6.40 -11.57 -12.62
CA LEU A 132 5.91 -11.56 -11.25
C LEU A 132 4.86 -12.65 -11.04
N ARG A 133 4.91 -13.36 -9.90
CA ARG A 133 3.88 -14.33 -9.48
C ARG A 133 2.52 -13.65 -9.26
N GLY A 134 2.53 -12.36 -8.93
CA GLY A 134 1.38 -11.51 -8.76
C GLY A 134 1.82 -10.10 -8.37
N GLU A 135 0.86 -9.24 -8.02
CA GLU A 135 1.10 -7.81 -7.84
C GLU A 135 1.71 -7.43 -6.47
N GLU A 136 1.82 -8.37 -5.51
CA GLU A 136 2.15 -8.02 -4.12
C GLU A 136 3.55 -7.43 -3.97
N LEU A 137 4.56 -7.95 -4.69
CA LEU A 137 5.93 -7.41 -4.65
C LEU A 137 5.95 -5.93 -5.06
N LEU A 138 5.26 -5.59 -6.16
CA LEU A 138 5.21 -4.23 -6.66
C LEU A 138 4.31 -3.32 -5.81
N ARG A 139 3.14 -3.81 -5.40
CA ARG A 139 2.19 -3.09 -4.53
C ARG A 139 2.85 -2.68 -3.22
N TRP A 140 3.50 -3.61 -2.53
CA TRP A 140 4.17 -3.30 -1.27
C TRP A 140 5.45 -2.51 -1.46
N GLY A 141 6.20 -2.75 -2.55
CA GLY A 141 7.37 -1.95 -2.90
C GLY A 141 7.02 -0.47 -3.04
N VAL A 142 6.01 -0.14 -3.84
CA VAL A 142 5.54 1.25 -4.04
C VAL A 142 5.02 1.85 -2.73
N TYR A 143 4.25 1.09 -1.95
CA TYR A 143 3.75 1.57 -0.66
C TYR A 143 4.87 2.06 0.26
N VAL A 144 5.88 1.20 0.46
CA VAL A 144 6.99 1.48 1.36
C VAL A 144 7.87 2.59 0.78
N ALA A 145 8.15 2.57 -0.52
CA ALA A 145 8.92 3.62 -1.19
C ALA A 145 8.24 5.00 -1.09
N GLY A 146 6.91 5.06 -1.17
CA GLY A 146 6.11 6.27 -0.99
C GLY A 146 5.95 6.74 0.46
N GLY A 147 6.64 6.12 1.42
CA GLY A 147 6.56 6.47 2.84
C GLY A 147 5.26 6.01 3.50
N GLY A 148 4.76 4.85 3.09
CA GLY A 148 3.62 4.17 3.71
C GLY A 148 3.82 3.96 5.22
N VAL A 149 2.71 3.91 5.95
CA VAL A 149 2.71 3.72 7.40
C VAL A 149 3.14 2.30 7.73
N ILE A 150 4.10 2.19 8.65
CA ILE A 150 4.57 0.93 9.23
C ILE A 150 4.10 0.89 10.69
N GLY A 151 3.26 -0.07 11.02
CA GLY A 151 2.78 -0.28 12.39
C GLY A 151 3.85 -0.91 13.28
N PRO A 152 3.80 -0.68 14.61
CA PRO A 152 4.75 -1.27 15.54
C PRO A 152 4.59 -2.79 15.65
N LEU A 153 5.70 -3.52 15.88
CA LEU A 153 5.68 -4.97 16.11
C LEU A 153 4.99 -5.35 17.43
N THR A 154 5.01 -4.46 18.42
CA THR A 154 4.40 -4.66 19.73
C THR A 154 3.40 -3.57 20.02
N VAL A 155 2.19 -3.95 20.47
CA VAL A 155 1.17 -3.00 20.91
C VAL A 155 1.24 -2.87 22.43
N SER A 156 1.55 -1.69 22.95
CA SER A 156 1.46 -1.38 24.38
C SER A 156 -0.01 -1.28 24.82
N ARG A 157 -0.33 -1.78 26.02
CA ARG A 157 -1.68 -1.75 26.64
C ARG A 157 -2.27 -0.34 26.83
N SER A 158 -1.52 0.74 26.63
CA SER A 158 -1.99 2.12 26.84
C SER A 158 -2.88 2.70 25.72
N GLY A 159 -3.26 1.90 24.72
CA GLY A 159 -4.61 1.97 24.14
C GLY A 159 -5.03 3.24 23.39
N ARG A 160 -4.11 4.00 22.80
CA ARG A 160 -4.46 4.97 21.75
C ARG A 160 -3.55 4.78 20.54
N TYR A 161 -4.07 4.07 19.54
CA TYR A 161 -3.56 4.11 18.18
C TYR A 161 -4.71 4.54 17.28
N GLU A 162 -4.73 5.82 16.94
CA GLU A 162 -5.58 6.33 15.87
C GLU A 162 -4.95 5.92 14.53
N GLY A 163 -5.59 5.00 13.80
CA GLY A 163 -5.55 5.03 12.33
C GLY A 163 -4.74 3.98 11.53
N ILE A 164 -4.19 2.88 12.07
CA ILE A 164 -3.16 2.12 11.29
C ILE A 164 -3.59 0.75 10.73
N PHE A 165 -4.57 0.05 11.32
CA PHE A 165 -4.98 -1.27 10.80
C PHE A 165 -6.49 -1.38 10.65
N ARG A 166 -6.97 -1.42 9.41
CA ARG A 166 -8.22 -2.10 9.10
C ARG A 166 -7.90 -3.52 8.67
N LEU A 167 -8.53 -4.49 9.33
CA LEU A 167 -8.50 -5.89 8.89
C LEU A 167 -9.00 -5.94 7.43
N ASN A 168 -8.19 -6.50 6.54
CA ASN A 168 -8.45 -6.54 5.08
C ASN A 168 -8.44 -5.19 4.37
N ASP A 169 -7.74 -4.18 4.89
CA ASP A 169 -7.40 -3.00 4.07
C ASP A 169 -6.56 -3.45 2.86
N PRO A 170 -6.98 -3.22 1.61
CA PRO A 170 -6.23 -3.60 0.41
C PRO A 170 -4.91 -2.81 0.24
N GLY A 171 -4.31 -2.28 1.31
CA GLY A 171 -3.13 -1.42 1.25
C GLY A 171 -3.35 -0.25 0.28
N PRO A 172 -2.29 0.42 -0.22
CA PRO A 172 -2.49 1.30 -1.35
C PRO A 172 -2.90 0.44 -2.56
N VAL A 173 -4.05 0.77 -3.12
CA VAL A 173 -4.34 0.38 -4.50
C VAL A 173 -3.28 1.04 -5.36
N TYR A 174 -2.58 0.24 -6.16
CA TYR A 174 -1.65 0.71 -7.17
C TYR A 174 -2.41 1.66 -8.10
N VAL A 175 -2.27 2.96 -7.90
CA VAL A 175 -2.80 3.97 -8.83
C VAL A 175 -1.78 4.16 -9.95
N GLY A 176 -1.45 3.06 -10.64
CA GLY A 176 -1.21 3.18 -12.08
C GLY A 176 -2.47 3.84 -12.63
N THR A 177 -2.28 4.92 -13.40
CA THR A 177 -3.32 5.91 -13.75
C THR A 177 -4.72 5.29 -13.77
N ALA A 178 -5.68 5.90 -13.06
CA ALA A 178 -7.03 5.35 -12.89
C ALA A 178 -7.73 4.93 -14.22
N ALA A 179 -7.21 5.38 -15.37
CA ALA A 179 -7.57 4.90 -16.71
C ALA A 179 -7.30 3.39 -16.94
N GLU A 180 -6.17 2.85 -16.48
CA GLU A 180 -5.76 1.45 -16.76
C GLU A 180 -6.47 0.42 -15.87
N ALA A 181 -6.83 0.80 -14.63
CA ALA A 181 -7.59 -0.05 -13.71
C ALA A 181 -9.04 -0.26 -14.18
N VAL A 182 -9.62 0.74 -14.85
CA VAL A 182 -10.96 0.66 -15.45
C VAL A 182 -10.96 -0.20 -16.71
N GLU A 183 -9.90 -0.17 -17.53
CA GLU A 183 -9.78 -1.02 -18.73
C GLU A 183 -9.63 -2.52 -18.40
N ARG A 184 -9.12 -2.88 -17.22
CA ARG A 184 -8.77 -4.28 -16.89
C ARG A 184 -9.77 -5.03 -16.01
N GLY A 185 -10.88 -4.41 -15.60
CA GLY A 185 -11.95 -5.10 -14.86
C GLY A 185 -11.52 -5.70 -13.51
N LEU A 186 -10.44 -5.21 -12.89
CA LEU A 186 -9.89 -5.73 -11.63
C LEU A 186 -10.60 -5.19 -10.37
N SER A 187 -11.71 -4.47 -10.54
CA SER A 187 -12.62 -4.12 -9.46
C SER A 187 -13.84 -5.02 -9.54
N SER A 188 -14.00 -5.96 -8.59
CA SER A 188 -15.26 -6.70 -8.49
C SER A 188 -16.40 -5.69 -8.23
N PRO A 189 -17.49 -5.70 -9.01
CA PRO A 189 -18.63 -4.78 -8.86
C PRO A 189 -19.25 -4.78 -7.45
N SER A 190 -18.99 -5.84 -6.68
CA SER A 190 -19.55 -6.09 -5.36
C SER A 190 -19.03 -5.16 -4.25
N HIS A 191 -17.82 -4.59 -4.36
CA HIS A 191 -17.30 -3.63 -3.37
C HIS A 191 -17.78 -2.19 -3.60
N MET A 192 -18.03 -1.79 -4.86
CA MET A 192 -18.50 -0.43 -5.17
C MET A 192 -19.95 -0.20 -4.74
N GLN A 193 -20.81 -1.22 -4.84
CA GLN A 193 -22.23 -1.13 -4.51
C GLN A 193 -22.52 -0.90 -3.01
N GLN A 194 -21.59 -1.25 -2.11
CA GLN A 194 -21.76 -1.02 -0.65
C GLN A 194 -21.42 0.41 -0.21
N SER A 195 -20.70 1.18 -1.02
CA SER A 195 -20.21 2.52 -0.64
C SER A 195 -21.22 3.66 -0.85
N GLY A 196 -22.31 3.41 -1.59
CA GLY A 196 -23.32 4.43 -1.90
C GLY A 196 -22.79 5.63 -2.72
N ILE A 197 -21.61 5.50 -3.33
CA ILE A 197 -20.99 6.56 -4.14
C ILE A 197 -21.61 6.55 -5.54
N ASP A 198 -22.21 7.68 -5.92
CA ASP A 198 -22.72 7.89 -7.28
C ASP A 198 -21.56 8.11 -8.25
N THR A 199 -21.14 7.03 -8.91
CA THR A 199 -20.02 7.03 -9.87
C THR A 199 -20.32 7.84 -11.13
N ALA A 200 -21.59 8.15 -11.43
CA ALA A 200 -21.95 8.96 -12.58
C ALA A 200 -21.59 10.45 -12.41
N ASN A 201 -21.20 10.87 -11.20
CA ASN A 201 -21.14 12.29 -10.84
C ASN A 201 -19.87 12.71 -10.07
N LEU A 202 -18.81 11.90 -10.12
CA LEU A 202 -17.60 12.05 -9.31
C LEU A 202 -16.86 13.39 -9.46
N ASP A 203 -16.91 14.00 -10.65
CA ASP A 203 -16.19 15.24 -10.97
C ASP A 203 -17.12 16.45 -11.10
N ARG A 204 -18.43 16.30 -10.86
CA ARG A 204 -19.36 17.42 -11.07
C ARG A 204 -19.12 18.52 -10.06
N HIS A 205 -19.05 19.73 -10.58
CA HIS A 205 -19.01 20.94 -9.78
C HIS A 205 -20.40 21.26 -9.23
N GLU A 206 -20.51 21.31 -7.90
CA GLU A 206 -21.73 21.65 -7.18
C GLU A 206 -21.64 23.02 -6.52
N GLY A 207 -22.77 23.73 -6.52
CA GLY A 207 -22.98 25.00 -5.82
C GLY A 207 -22.15 26.17 -6.35
N ALA A 208 -22.31 27.34 -5.72
CA ALA A 208 -21.64 28.57 -6.13
C ALA A 208 -20.09 28.49 -6.05
N LYS A 209 -19.55 27.56 -5.25
CA LYS A 209 -18.11 27.39 -5.08
C LYS A 209 -17.47 26.46 -6.12
N GLN A 210 -18.28 25.80 -6.96
CA GLN A 210 -17.85 24.76 -7.91
C GLN A 210 -17.07 23.62 -7.24
N TRP A 211 -17.59 23.08 -6.15
CA TRP A 211 -16.92 21.98 -5.45
C TRP A 211 -17.22 20.64 -6.11
N THR A 212 -16.20 19.81 -6.29
CA THR A 212 -16.41 18.39 -6.60
C THR A 212 -16.71 17.61 -5.31
N PRO A 213 -17.32 16.43 -5.39
CA PRO A 213 -17.43 15.50 -4.25
C PRO A 213 -16.13 15.32 -3.47
N LEU A 214 -14.99 15.24 -4.18
CA LEU A 214 -13.66 15.13 -3.57
C LEU A 214 -13.30 16.36 -2.72
N HIS A 215 -13.60 17.58 -3.19
CA HIS A 215 -13.39 18.80 -2.38
C HIS A 215 -14.19 18.76 -1.08
N ARG A 216 -15.45 18.32 -1.12
CA ARG A 216 -16.29 18.21 0.07
C ARG A 216 -15.73 17.17 1.04
N ALA A 217 -15.34 15.99 0.54
CA ALA A 217 -14.75 14.94 1.37
C ALA A 217 -13.46 15.41 2.07
N VAL A 218 -12.59 16.13 1.36
CA VAL A 218 -11.35 16.71 1.90
C VAL A 218 -11.66 17.83 2.91
N ALA A 219 -12.59 18.72 2.60
CA ALA A 219 -13.01 19.80 3.49
C ALA A 219 -13.66 19.27 4.78
N ASP A 220 -14.27 18.09 4.74
CA ASP A 220 -14.82 17.43 5.92
C ASP A 220 -13.76 16.62 6.70
N GLY A 221 -12.56 16.43 6.14
CA GLY A 221 -11.52 15.57 6.73
C GLY A 221 -11.86 14.07 6.69
N ALA A 222 -12.79 13.67 5.82
CA ALA A 222 -13.29 12.30 5.77
C ALA A 222 -12.39 11.42 4.88
N GLU A 223 -11.25 11.00 5.44
CA GLU A 223 -10.20 10.21 4.78
C GLU A 223 -10.76 9.02 3.97
N GLU A 224 -11.70 8.29 4.53
CA GLU A 224 -12.33 7.14 3.85
C GLU A 224 -13.11 7.53 2.61
N ARG A 225 -13.89 8.62 2.69
CA ARG A 225 -14.63 9.11 1.52
C ARG A 225 -13.67 9.65 0.46
N VAL A 226 -12.57 10.27 0.87
CA VAL A 226 -11.51 10.68 -0.05
C VAL A 226 -10.93 9.45 -0.75
N ARG A 227 -10.54 8.41 -0.01
CA ARG A 227 -10.05 7.14 -0.57
C ARG A 227 -11.04 6.54 -1.55
N SER A 228 -12.30 6.36 -1.15
CA SER A 228 -13.30 5.73 -2.00
C SER A 228 -13.60 6.53 -3.26
N LEU A 229 -13.61 7.86 -3.20
CA LEU A 229 -13.79 8.72 -4.38
C LEU A 229 -12.61 8.62 -5.36
N LEU A 230 -11.37 8.64 -4.85
CA LEU A 230 -10.17 8.47 -5.67
C LEU A 230 -10.12 7.08 -6.31
N LEU A 231 -10.48 6.04 -5.57
CA LEU A 231 -10.61 4.66 -6.08
C LEU A 231 -11.70 4.51 -7.13
N ALA A 232 -12.77 5.30 -7.03
CA ALA A 232 -13.84 5.35 -8.02
C ALA A 232 -13.45 6.15 -9.29
N GLY A 233 -12.26 6.77 -9.32
CA GLY A 233 -11.75 7.51 -10.46
C GLY A 233 -12.00 9.03 -10.42
N ALA A 234 -12.35 9.59 -9.25
CA ALA A 234 -12.47 11.05 -9.10
C ALA A 234 -11.14 11.75 -9.41
N LYS A 235 -11.18 12.83 -10.18
CA LYS A 235 -9.97 13.57 -10.57
C LYS A 235 -9.46 14.41 -9.40
N PRO A 236 -8.20 14.23 -8.96
CA PRO A 236 -7.63 14.99 -7.84
C PRO A 236 -7.45 16.49 -8.15
N ASP A 237 -7.25 16.83 -9.43
CA ASP A 237 -6.95 18.20 -9.89
C ASP A 237 -8.19 19.00 -10.31
N GLY A 238 -9.40 18.53 -9.98
CA GLY A 238 -10.61 19.33 -10.12
C GLY A 238 -10.40 20.69 -9.45
N ARG A 239 -10.82 21.78 -10.11
CA ARG A 239 -10.63 23.15 -9.60
C ARG A 239 -11.94 23.76 -9.14
N THR A 240 -11.92 24.42 -7.99
CA THR A 240 -13.03 25.27 -7.53
C THR A 240 -13.08 26.59 -8.31
N HIS A 241 -14.09 27.43 -8.07
CA HIS A 241 -14.18 28.77 -8.67
C HIS A 241 -12.98 29.69 -8.36
N LYS A 242 -12.19 29.39 -7.32
CA LYS A 242 -10.94 30.11 -6.98
C LYS A 242 -9.69 29.39 -7.48
N GLY A 243 -9.81 28.44 -8.40
CA GLY A 243 -8.69 27.66 -8.93
C GLY A 243 -8.09 26.65 -7.94
N ARG A 244 -8.54 26.60 -6.68
CA ARG A 244 -8.03 25.67 -5.67
C ARG A 244 -8.42 24.23 -6.01
N THR A 245 -7.46 23.32 -5.90
CA THR A 245 -7.64 21.86 -6.00
C THR A 245 -7.89 21.22 -4.63
N ALA A 246 -8.27 19.95 -4.60
CA ALA A 246 -8.39 19.16 -3.37
C ALA A 246 -7.11 19.22 -2.51
N LEU A 247 -5.93 19.21 -3.14
CA LEU A 247 -4.65 19.26 -2.44
C LEU A 247 -4.46 20.58 -1.66
N HIS A 248 -4.89 21.72 -2.20
CA HIS A 248 -4.85 23.00 -1.48
C HIS A 248 -5.64 22.94 -0.16
N PHE A 249 -6.82 22.31 -0.19
CA PHE A 249 -7.65 22.18 1.00
C PHE A 249 -7.02 21.23 2.02
N ALA A 250 -6.48 20.08 1.57
CA ALA A 250 -5.82 19.12 2.44
C ALA A 250 -4.64 19.75 3.19
N VAL A 251 -3.83 20.52 2.46
CA VAL A 251 -2.70 21.26 3.02
C VAL A 251 -3.14 22.35 3.99
N SER A 252 -4.13 23.17 3.63
CA SER A 252 -4.64 24.23 4.52
C SER A 252 -5.19 23.71 5.86
N ARG A 253 -5.59 22.44 5.90
CA ARG A 253 -6.12 21.76 7.09
C ARG A 253 -5.07 20.96 7.83
N ASN A 254 -3.84 20.93 7.31
CA ASN A 254 -2.74 20.16 7.83
C ASN A 254 -3.06 18.65 8.00
N ASN A 255 -3.82 18.08 7.06
CA ASN A 255 -4.12 16.65 7.08
C ASN A 255 -3.13 15.91 6.17
N ASP A 256 -2.04 15.41 6.76
CA ASP A 256 -0.97 14.70 6.06
C ASP A 256 -1.41 13.40 5.41
N VAL A 257 -2.40 12.70 6.00
CA VAL A 257 -2.99 11.48 5.42
C VAL A 257 -3.67 11.80 4.10
N ILE A 258 -4.55 12.80 4.07
CA ILE A 258 -5.27 13.20 2.86
C ILE A 258 -4.30 13.79 1.82
N VAL A 259 -3.28 14.54 2.24
CA VAL A 259 -2.21 15.02 1.33
C VAL A 259 -1.53 13.85 0.63
N ARG A 260 -1.13 12.81 1.37
CA ARG A 260 -0.52 11.60 0.79
C ARG A 260 -1.47 10.89 -0.18
N LEU A 261 -2.74 10.73 0.19
CA LEU A 261 -3.74 10.08 -0.67
C LEU A 261 -3.91 10.80 -2.00
N LEU A 262 -3.95 12.14 -1.98
CA LEU A 262 -4.09 12.94 -3.19
C LEU A 262 -2.84 12.87 -4.07
N LEU A 263 -1.64 12.99 -3.49
CA LEU A 263 -0.38 12.86 -4.22
C LEU A 263 -0.21 11.46 -4.84
N LEU A 264 -0.55 10.41 -4.10
CA LEU A 264 -0.57 9.03 -4.60
C LEU A 264 -1.55 8.82 -5.76
N ALA A 265 -2.65 9.59 -5.78
CA ALA A 265 -3.63 9.56 -6.87
C ALA A 265 -3.22 10.46 -8.06
N GLY A 266 -2.02 11.04 -8.05
CA GLY A 266 -1.48 11.85 -9.13
C GLY A 266 -1.91 13.32 -9.10
N ALA A 267 -2.30 13.86 -7.93
CA ALA A 267 -2.55 15.30 -7.80
C ALA A 267 -1.29 16.12 -8.13
N ASP A 268 -1.44 17.19 -8.90
CA ASP A 268 -0.34 18.09 -9.24
C ASP A 268 0.10 18.93 -8.02
N PRO A 269 1.30 18.70 -7.45
CA PRO A 269 1.80 19.45 -6.30
C PRO A 269 2.15 20.91 -6.64
N CYS A 270 2.24 21.24 -7.93
CA CYS A 270 2.57 22.58 -8.43
C CYS A 270 1.35 23.37 -8.92
N ALA A 271 0.13 22.82 -8.79
CA ALA A 271 -1.07 23.49 -9.24
C ALA A 271 -1.25 24.84 -8.52
N ALA A 272 -1.35 25.94 -9.28
CA ALA A 272 -1.59 27.26 -8.70
C ALA A 272 -3.10 27.58 -8.62
N ASP A 273 -3.52 28.15 -7.48
CA ASP A 273 -4.86 28.75 -7.32
C ASP A 273 -4.98 30.08 -8.08
N SER A 274 -6.17 30.70 -8.06
CA SER A 274 -6.40 31.97 -8.77
C SER A 274 -5.60 33.16 -8.22
N GLU A 275 -5.00 33.03 -7.04
CA GLU A 275 -4.09 34.01 -6.45
C GLU A 275 -2.62 33.68 -6.74
N GLY A 276 -2.36 32.64 -7.54
CA GLY A 276 -1.02 32.19 -7.91
C GLY A 276 -0.32 31.36 -6.84
N ARG A 277 -1.02 30.96 -5.77
CA ARG A 277 -0.41 30.17 -4.69
C ARG A 277 -0.50 28.69 -5.01
N THR A 278 0.59 27.98 -4.75
CA THR A 278 0.68 26.53 -4.82
C THR A 278 0.35 25.88 -3.47
N PRO A 279 0.10 24.56 -3.43
CA PRO A 279 0.03 23.82 -2.18
C PRO A 279 1.26 24.02 -1.29
N ALA A 280 2.46 24.12 -1.86
CA ALA A 280 3.67 24.40 -1.09
C ALA A 280 3.65 25.79 -0.43
N ASP A 281 3.20 26.82 -1.14
CA ASP A 281 3.07 28.17 -0.57
C ASP A 281 2.05 28.21 0.58
N ILE A 282 0.98 27.42 0.48
CA ILE A 282 0.03 27.25 1.57
C ILE A 282 0.66 26.53 2.76
N ALA A 283 1.39 25.43 2.53
CA ALA A 283 2.07 24.68 3.60
C ALA A 283 3.05 25.56 4.37
N ASP A 284 3.83 26.39 3.65
CA ASP A 284 4.77 27.35 4.23
C ASP A 284 4.06 28.40 5.09
N SER A 285 2.92 28.94 4.60
CA SER A 285 2.11 29.90 5.38
C SER A 285 1.47 29.31 6.64
N VAL A 286 1.25 27.99 6.68
CA VAL A 286 0.69 27.26 7.82
C VAL A 286 1.79 26.86 8.83
N GLY A 287 3.05 26.85 8.41
CA GLY A 287 4.21 26.56 9.26
C GLY A 287 4.38 25.08 9.59
N ASP A 288 3.90 24.16 8.73
CA ASP A 288 4.05 22.72 8.94
C ASP A 288 5.15 22.11 8.05
N ASP A 289 6.30 21.85 8.66
CA ASP A 289 7.47 21.26 8.01
C ASP A 289 7.22 19.86 7.44
N LYS A 290 6.29 19.09 8.03
CA LYS A 290 6.00 17.72 7.61
C LYS A 290 5.22 17.69 6.32
N VAL A 291 4.15 18.49 6.21
CA VAL A 291 3.34 18.59 4.98
C VAL A 291 4.13 19.29 3.88
N LEU A 292 4.90 20.33 4.20
CA LEU A 292 5.77 20.99 3.23
C LEU A 292 6.77 19.98 2.63
N ARG A 293 7.41 19.17 3.47
CA ARG A 293 8.35 18.14 3.01
C ARG A 293 7.67 17.08 2.14
N LEU A 294 6.42 16.70 2.43
CA LEU A 294 5.67 15.75 1.59
C LEU A 294 5.43 16.30 0.18
N ILE A 295 5.07 17.57 0.08
CA ILE A 295 4.85 18.22 -1.21
C ILE A 295 6.18 18.34 -1.96
N GLN A 296 7.26 18.76 -1.29
CA GLN A 296 8.58 18.89 -1.91
C GLN A 296 9.10 17.55 -2.47
N LEU A 297 8.98 16.46 -1.71
CA LEU A 297 9.39 15.12 -2.15
C LEU A 297 8.58 14.58 -3.33
N SER A 298 7.36 15.06 -3.54
CA SER A 298 6.52 14.66 -4.68
C SER A 298 6.85 15.37 -6.00
N ARG A 299 7.82 16.30 -6.01
CA ARG A 299 8.22 17.09 -7.19
C ARG A 299 9.47 16.53 -7.90
N GLU A 300 10.14 15.55 -7.29
CA GLU A 300 11.36 14.89 -7.79
C GLU A 300 11.02 13.56 -8.47
#